data_AF-M0P4D7-F1
#
_entry.id   AF-M0P4D7-F1
#
_cell.length_a   1.000
_cell.length_b   1.000
_cell.length_c   1.000
_cell.angle_alpha   90.00
_cell.angle_beta   90.00
_cell.angle_gamma   90.00
#
_symmetry.space_group_name_H-M   'P 1'
#
loop_
_entity.id
_entity.type
_entity.pdbx_description
1 polymer ?
#
loop_
_entity_poly.entity_id
_entity_poly.type
_entity_poly.pdbx_seq_one_letter_code
_entity_poly.pdbx_strand_id
1 'polypeptide(L)'
;MYAVREIVQFDACPTCNSKVAATSERFCSTCGARLDALEAAPPIDDRVDERFRPVGLEELERREPPEREPNPVADGGEREEHKEDR
;
A
#
# COMPACT_ATOMS: atom_id res chain seq x y z
N MET A 1 -13.23 5.72 -25.48
CA MET A 1 -12.87 4.33 -25.12
C MET A 1 -11.94 4.40 -23.93
N TYR A 2 -12.43 4.09 -22.72
CA TYR A 2 -11.60 4.11 -21.52
C TYR A 2 -10.82 2.79 -21.45
N ALA A 3 -9.49 2.86 -21.60
CA ALA A 3 -8.63 1.71 -21.40
C ALA A 3 -8.52 1.44 -19.90
N VAL A 4 -9.20 0.41 -19.40
CA VAL A 4 -8.99 -0.09 -18.04
C VAL A 4 -7.60 -0.72 -18.03
N ARG A 5 -6.61 0.00 -17.49
CA ARG A 5 -5.31 -0.60 -17.18
C ARG A 5 -5.56 -1.61 -16.06
N GLU A 6 -5.56 -2.89 -16.38
CA GLU A 6 -5.52 -3.96 -15.38
C GLU A 6 -4.20 -3.82 -14.60
N ILE A 7 -4.31 -3.29 -13.38
CA ILE A 7 -3.21 -3.33 -12.41
C ILE A 7 -3.18 -4.76 -11.88
N VAL A 8 -2.34 -5.60 -12.49
CA VAL A 8 -2.15 -6.97 -12.01
C VAL A 8 -1.39 -6.89 -10.68
N GLN A 9 -2.12 -7.07 -9.58
CA GLN A 9 -1.53 -7.17 -8.25
C GLN A 9 -0.77 -8.50 -8.16
N PHE A 10 0.55 -8.40 -8.05
CA PHE A 10 1.41 -9.57 -7.84
C PHE A 10 1.59 -9.81 -6.34
N ASP A 11 1.55 -11.08 -5.97
CA ASP A 11 1.76 -11.57 -4.61
C ASP A 11 2.93 -12.58 -4.60
N ALA A 12 3.26 -13.11 -3.43
CA ALA A 12 4.24 -14.16 -3.24
C ALA A 12 3.57 -15.51 -2.94
N CYS A 13 4.06 -16.57 -3.56
CA CYS A 13 3.62 -17.93 -3.22
C CYS A 13 3.99 -18.24 -1.75
N PRO A 14 3.05 -18.68 -0.90
CA PRO A 14 3.33 -18.92 0.52
C PRO A 14 4.29 -20.10 0.76
N THR A 15 4.47 -20.97 -0.24
CA THR A 15 5.30 -22.18 -0.12
C THR A 15 6.74 -21.97 -0.56
N CYS A 16 6.96 -21.22 -1.66
CA CYS A 16 8.28 -21.06 -2.26
C CYS A 16 8.71 -19.60 -2.45
N ASN A 17 7.88 -18.65 -2.03
CA ASN A 17 8.10 -17.21 -2.13
C ASN A 17 8.36 -16.68 -3.54
N SER A 18 7.96 -17.45 -4.58
CA SER A 18 8.03 -16.99 -5.95
C SER A 18 6.93 -15.96 -6.24
N LYS A 19 7.20 -15.04 -7.18
CA LYS A 19 6.22 -14.03 -7.61
C LYS A 19 5.10 -14.70 -8.39
N VAL A 20 3.86 -14.50 -7.96
CA VAL A 20 2.65 -15.09 -8.57
C VAL A 20 1.57 -14.05 -8.77
N ALA A 21 0.70 -14.25 -9.76
CA ALA A 21 -0.49 -13.42 -9.95
C ALA A 21 -1.69 -14.16 -9.32
N ALA A 22 -1.81 -14.09 -8.00
CA ALA A 22 -2.80 -14.88 -7.23
C ALA A 22 -4.26 -14.60 -7.62
N THR A 23 -4.54 -13.43 -8.22
CA THR A 23 -5.88 -13.07 -8.71
C THR A 23 -6.25 -13.73 -10.05
N SER A 24 -5.26 -14.16 -10.84
CA SER A 24 -5.46 -14.75 -12.17
C SER A 24 -5.05 -16.22 -12.26
N GLU A 25 -4.18 -16.70 -11.36
CA GLU A 25 -3.62 -18.05 -11.39
C GLU A 25 -4.10 -18.89 -10.20
N ARG A 26 -4.49 -20.14 -10.47
CA ARG A 26 -4.91 -21.09 -9.40
C ARG A 26 -3.74 -21.83 -8.73
N PHE A 27 -2.61 -21.94 -9.42
CA PHE A 27 -1.44 -22.69 -8.96
C PHE A 27 -0.17 -21.91 -9.23
N CYS A 28 0.80 -22.01 -8.33
CA CYS A 28 2.14 -21.48 -8.53
C CYS A 28 2.86 -22.24 -9.66
N SER A 29 3.37 -21.52 -10.65
CA SER A 29 4.14 -22.08 -11.77
C SER A 29 5.51 -22.65 -11.35
N THR A 30 6.03 -22.25 -10.19
CA THR A 30 7.34 -22.69 -9.68
C THR A 30 7.26 -23.97 -8.86
N CYS A 31 6.29 -24.07 -7.93
CA CYS A 31 6.22 -25.18 -6.99
C CYS A 31 4.91 -25.99 -7.04
N GLY A 32 3.93 -25.58 -7.85
CA GLY A 32 2.63 -26.26 -7.98
C GLY A 32 1.67 -26.07 -6.81
N ALA A 33 2.00 -25.24 -5.81
CA ALA A 33 1.10 -24.95 -4.69
C ALA A 33 -0.17 -24.23 -5.17
N ARG A 34 -1.31 -24.55 -4.56
CA ARG A 34 -2.60 -23.89 -4.81
C ARG A 34 -2.61 -22.48 -4.24
N LEU A 35 -3.07 -21.51 -5.03
CA LEU A 35 -3.19 -20.10 -4.66
C LEU A 35 -4.63 -19.68 -4.36
N ASP A 36 -5.61 -20.47 -4.82
CA ASP A 36 -7.04 -20.19 -4.71
C ASP A 36 -7.64 -20.42 -3.31
N ALA A 37 -6.89 -21.04 -2.40
CA ALA A 37 -7.29 -21.29 -1.02
C ALA A 37 -6.79 -20.22 -0.04
N LEU A 38 -6.13 -19.16 -0.53
CA LEU A 38 -5.69 -18.05 0.31
C LEU A 38 -6.90 -17.24 0.78
N GLU A 39 -7.40 -17.59 1.97
CA GLU A 39 -8.32 -16.75 2.73
C GLU A 39 -7.66 -15.37 2.94
N ALA A 40 -8.43 -14.30 2.77
CA ALA A 40 -7.92 -12.95 2.98
C ALA A 40 -7.21 -12.90 4.34
N ALA A 41 -5.97 -12.39 4.35
CA ALA A 41 -5.24 -12.27 5.59
C ALA A 41 -6.09 -11.48 6.60
N PRO A 42 -6.11 -11.88 7.88
CA PRO A 42 -6.73 -11.07 8.91
C PRO A 42 -6.15 -9.65 8.84
N PRO A 43 -6.92 -8.62 9.24
CA PRO A 43 -6.41 -7.25 9.26
C PRO A 43 -5.09 -7.22 10.03
N ILE A 44 -4.06 -6.63 9.42
CA ILE A 44 -2.76 -6.46 10.05
C ILE A 44 -2.98 -5.60 11.30
N ASP A 45 -2.48 -6.08 12.46
CA ASP A 45 -2.43 -5.23 13.64
C ASP A 45 -1.23 -4.29 13.50
N ASP A 46 -1.49 -3.03 13.21
CA ASP A 46 -0.46 -1.99 13.08
C ASP A 46 0.19 -1.61 14.42
N ARG A 47 -0.25 -2.19 15.54
CA ARG A 47 0.39 -1.97 16.84
C ARG A 47 1.80 -2.57 16.86
N VAL A 48 2.77 -1.72 17.13
CA VAL A 48 4.16 -2.12 17.39
C VAL A 48 4.27 -2.54 18.86
N ASP A 49 4.76 -3.75 19.12
CA ASP A 49 5.08 -4.21 20.48
C ASP A 49 6.00 -3.21 21.17
N GLU A 50 5.77 -2.94 22.45
CA GLU A 50 6.48 -1.92 23.23
C GLU A 50 8.00 -2.10 23.23
N ARG A 51 8.49 -3.34 23.06
CA ARG A 51 9.91 -3.65 22.95
C ARG A 51 10.54 -3.16 21.63
N PHE A 52 9.73 -3.08 20.58
CA PHE A 52 10.13 -2.56 19.28
C PHE A 52 9.73 -1.09 19.10
N ARG A 53 9.12 -0.46 20.12
CA ARG A 53 8.88 0.98 20.10
C ARG A 53 10.23 1.70 19.98
N PRO A 54 10.41 2.59 19.01
CA PRO A 54 11.66 3.31 18.85
C PRO A 54 11.99 4.10 20.12
N VAL A 55 13.23 3.98 20.59
CA VAL A 55 13.75 4.71 21.75
C VAL A 55 14.36 6.05 21.32
N GLY A 56 14.46 7.02 22.23
CA GLY A 56 15.09 8.31 21.95
C GLY A 56 14.23 9.30 21.14
N LEU A 57 12.90 9.12 21.13
CA LEU A 57 11.96 10.03 20.47
C LEU A 57 11.43 11.15 21.38
N GLU A 58 11.95 11.26 22.61
CA GLU A 58 11.48 12.18 23.65
C GLU A 58 11.54 13.66 23.21
N GLU A 59 12.49 14.03 22.34
CA GLU A 59 12.61 15.38 21.79
C GLU A 59 11.62 15.67 20.65
N LEU A 60 11.12 14.65 19.94
CA LEU A 60 10.05 14.80 18.94
C LEU A 60 8.67 14.78 19.61
N GLU A 61 8.47 13.92 20.60
CA GLU A 61 7.20 13.82 21.37
C GLU A 61 6.96 15.04 22.27
N ARG A 62 8.01 15.75 22.69
CA ARG A 62 7.93 16.97 23.51
C ARG A 62 7.59 18.23 22.71
N ARG A 63 7.80 18.24 21.40
CA ARG A 63 7.37 19.38 20.57
C ARG A 63 5.84 19.39 20.61
N GLU A 64 5.26 20.42 21.22
CA GLU A 64 3.83 20.69 21.09
C GLU A 64 3.41 20.53 19.63
N PRO A 65 2.21 19.99 19.34
CA PRO A 65 1.72 19.97 17.97
C PRO A 65 1.86 21.40 17.43
N PRO A 66 2.58 21.62 16.31
CA PRO A 66 2.68 22.96 15.76
C PRO A 66 1.26 23.49 15.62
N GLU A 67 1.02 24.72 16.10
CA GLU A 67 -0.26 25.39 16.02
C GLU A 67 -0.80 25.27 14.58
N ARG A 68 -1.70 24.30 14.39
CA ARG A 68 -2.44 24.06 13.15
C ARG A 68 -1.57 24.26 11.89
N GLU A 69 -0.65 23.33 11.64
CA GLU A 69 -0.09 23.20 10.29
C GLU A 69 -1.26 23.08 9.30
N PRO A 70 -1.29 23.88 8.22
CA PRO A 70 -2.32 23.71 7.21
C PRO A 70 -2.25 22.27 6.72
N ASN A 71 -3.41 21.59 6.74
CA ASN A 71 -3.53 20.18 6.37
C ASN A 71 -2.65 19.88 5.15
N PRO A 72 -1.86 18.79 5.17
CA PRO A 72 -1.02 18.44 4.04
C PRO A 72 -1.90 18.40 2.81
N VAL A 73 -1.64 19.31 1.88
CA VAL A 73 -2.29 19.31 0.58
C VAL A 73 -1.78 18.04 -0.08
N ALA A 74 -2.61 17.01 -0.15
CA ALA A 74 -2.36 15.92 -1.06
C ALA A 74 -2.19 16.57 -2.44
N ASP A 75 -1.06 16.33 -3.11
CA ASP A 75 -0.76 16.80 -4.47
C ASP A 75 -1.61 16.05 -5.52
N GLY A 76 -2.88 15.84 -5.19
CA GLY A 76 -3.86 15.08 -5.93
C GLY A 76 -5.06 15.95 -6.23
N GLY A 77 -5.00 16.66 -7.36
CA GLY A 77 -6.20 17.17 -8.04
C GLY A 77 -6.16 18.64 -8.48
N GLU A 78 -5.98 18.80 -9.79
CA GLU A 78 -6.56 19.80 -10.72
C GLU A 78 -6.42 21.32 -10.49
N ARG A 79 -5.78 21.97 -11.47
CA ARG A 79 -6.21 23.28 -11.96
C ARG A 79 -6.40 23.19 -13.46
N GLU A 80 -7.65 23.26 -13.89
CA GLU A 80 -7.99 23.65 -15.24
C GLU A 80 -7.45 25.06 -15.50
N GLU A 81 -6.58 25.20 -16.50
CA GLU A 81 -6.37 26.49 -17.16
C GLU A 81 -6.60 26.27 -18.66
N HIS A 82 -7.88 26.35 -19.02
CA HIS A 82 -8.31 26.59 -20.38
C HIS A 82 -7.77 27.97 -20.80
N LYS A 83 -6.86 28.00 -21.78
CA LYS A 83 -6.67 29.17 -22.65
C LYS A 83 -6.61 28.70 -24.10
N GLU A 84 -7.78 28.72 -24.72
CA GLU A 84 -7.91 29.09 -26.11
C GLU A 84 -7.48 30.57 -26.24
N ASP A 85 -6.52 30.85 -27.12
CA ASP A 85 -6.50 32.13 -27.84
C ASP A 85 -5.87 31.92 -29.23
N ARG A 86 -6.78 31.86 -30.20
CA ARG A 86 -6.75 32.21 -31.64
C ARG A 86 -5.44 32.16 -32.44
#